data_AF-A0A524EER2-F1
#
_entry.id   AF-A0A524EER2-F1
#
_cell.length_a   1.000
_cell.length_b   1.000
_cell.length_c   1.000
_cell.angle_alpha   90.00
_cell.angle_beta   90.00
_cell.angle_gamma   90.00
#
_symmetry.space_group_name_H-M   'P 1'
#
loop_
_entity.id
_entity.type
_entity.pdbx_description
1 polymer ?
#
loop_
_entity_poly.entity_id
_entity_poly.type
_entity_poly.pdbx_seq_one_letter_code
_entity_poly.pdbx_strand_id
1 'polypeptide(L)'
;MSAREVASIVWTALSGGTKLLVKSFWTLRKAKGAVKKGSKKFYNNLVEAGIPKEHAKDISDKFREPAEEVLKIRNLIRFAQEMG
;
A
#
# COMPACT_ATOMS: atom_id res chain seq x y z
N MET A 1 -7.83 -10.16 11.01
CA MET A 1 -7.26 -10.58 9.71
C MET A 1 -5.81 -10.91 9.93
N SER A 2 -5.47 -12.20 9.87
CA SER A 2 -4.10 -12.68 9.99
C SER A 2 -3.38 -12.56 8.64
N ALA A 3 -2.06 -12.40 8.66
CA ALA A 3 -1.27 -12.29 7.44
C ALA A 3 -1.35 -13.55 6.55
N ARG A 4 -1.65 -14.72 7.15
CA ARG A 4 -1.93 -15.98 6.43
C ARG A 4 -3.19 -15.93 5.58
N GLU A 5 -4.24 -15.23 6.05
CA GLU A 5 -5.48 -15.06 5.27
C GLU A 5 -5.24 -14.19 4.05
N VAL A 6 -4.40 -13.15 4.17
CA VAL A 6 -4.02 -12.29 3.04
C VAL A 6 -3.18 -13.08 2.02
N ALA A 7 -2.24 -13.89 2.50
CA ALA A 7 -1.39 -14.74 1.66
C ALA A 7 -2.21 -15.77 0.86
N SER A 8 -3.16 -16.47 1.50
CA SER A 8 -3.99 -17.47 0.81
C SER A 8 -4.94 -16.86 -0.21
N ILE A 9 -5.47 -15.65 0.04
CA ILE A 9 -6.30 -14.90 -0.93
C ILE A 9 -5.47 -14.49 -2.15
N VAL A 10 -4.24 -14.05 -1.94
CA VAL A 10 -3.32 -13.69 -3.03
C VAL A 10 -2.94 -14.94 -3.84
N TRP A 11 -2.64 -16.06 -3.19
CA TRP A 11 -2.28 -17.31 -3.85
C TRP A 11 -3.45 -17.92 -4.65
N THR A 12 -4.64 -17.98 -4.05
CA THR A 12 -5.86 -18.50 -4.70
C THR A 12 -6.32 -17.61 -5.85
N ALA A 13 -6.09 -16.29 -5.76
CA ALA A 13 -6.30 -15.39 -6.87
C ALA A 13 -5.40 -15.73 -8.05
N LEU A 14 -4.10 -15.94 -7.79
CA LEU A 14 -3.09 -16.24 -8.82
C LEU A 14 -3.29 -17.60 -9.51
N SER A 15 -3.77 -18.62 -8.79
CA SER A 15 -3.88 -19.99 -9.31
C SER A 15 -5.26 -20.39 -9.85
N GLY A 16 -6.35 -19.70 -9.48
CA GLY A 16 -7.71 -20.25 -9.66
C GLY A 16 -8.73 -19.42 -10.48
N GLY A 17 -8.47 -18.16 -10.84
CA GLY A 17 -9.43 -17.44 -11.69
C GLY A 17 -9.20 -15.94 -11.87
N THR A 18 -9.27 -15.49 -13.13
CA THR A 18 -9.09 -14.09 -13.58
C THR A 18 -9.88 -13.07 -12.74
N LYS A 19 -11.07 -13.45 -12.25
CA LYS A 19 -11.95 -12.58 -11.44
C LYS A 19 -11.36 -12.23 -10.06
N LEU A 20 -10.66 -13.16 -9.41
CA LEU A 20 -10.02 -12.90 -8.12
C LEU A 20 -8.78 -12.03 -8.30
N LEU A 21 -7.99 -12.24 -9.36
CA LEU A 21 -6.85 -11.37 -9.69
C LEU A 21 -7.28 -9.94 -9.97
N VAL A 22 -8.33 -9.76 -10.75
CA VAL A 22 -8.88 -8.44 -11.05
C VAL A 22 -9.34 -7.75 -9.76
N LYS A 23 -10.02 -8.46 -8.84
CA LYS A 23 -10.40 -7.90 -7.54
C LYS A 23 -9.19 -7.52 -6.69
N SER A 24 -8.20 -8.39 -6.57
CA SER A 24 -6.96 -8.11 -5.81
C SER A 24 -6.20 -6.92 -6.39
N PHE A 25 -6.07 -6.85 -7.71
CA PHE A 25 -5.47 -5.70 -8.42
C PHE A 25 -6.25 -4.40 -8.16
N TRP A 26 -7.58 -4.43 -8.23
CA TRP A 26 -8.41 -3.26 -7.93
C TRP A 26 -8.28 -2.80 -6.48
N THR A 27 -8.24 -3.73 -5.53
CA THR A 27 -8.02 -3.44 -4.11
C THR A 27 -6.66 -2.80 -3.89
N LEU A 28 -5.61 -3.33 -4.52
CA LEU A 28 -4.26 -2.77 -4.53
C LEU A 28 -4.23 -1.34 -5.09
N ARG A 29 -4.91 -1.11 -6.22
CA ARG A 29 -5.03 0.21 -6.83
C ARG A 29 -5.73 1.19 -5.88
N LYS A 30 -6.81 0.77 -5.21
CA LYS A 30 -7.51 1.57 -4.19
C LYS A 30 -6.61 1.88 -2.99
N ALA A 31 -5.86 0.89 -2.50
CA ALA A 31 -4.91 1.05 -1.39
C ALA A 31 -3.82 2.07 -1.72
N LYS A 32 -3.21 1.99 -2.91
CA LYS A 32 -2.26 3.01 -3.39
C LYS A 32 -2.88 4.40 -3.46
N GLY A 33 -4.13 4.48 -3.92
CA GLY A 33 -4.89 5.73 -3.91
C GLY A 33 -5.10 6.30 -2.50
N ALA A 34 -5.37 5.44 -1.51
CA ALA A 34 -5.52 5.84 -0.11
C ALA A 34 -4.20 6.33 0.49
N VAL A 35 -3.08 5.63 0.24
CA VAL A 35 -1.73 6.06 0.66
C VAL A 35 -1.39 7.43 0.10
N LYS A 36 -1.63 7.67 -1.20
CA LYS A 36 -1.40 8.98 -1.82
C LYS A 36 -2.25 10.09 -1.20
N LYS A 37 -3.53 9.82 -0.91
CA LYS A 37 -4.42 10.78 -0.23
C LYS A 37 -3.97 11.04 1.21
N GLY A 38 -3.58 9.99 1.93
CA GLY A 38 -3.07 10.06 3.30
C GLY A 38 -1.80 10.89 3.40
N SER A 39 -0.81 10.63 2.53
CA SER A 39 0.44 11.41 2.44
C SER A 39 0.16 12.89 2.15
N LYS A 40 -0.76 13.20 1.22
CA LYS A 40 -1.17 14.59 0.96
C LYS A 40 -1.82 15.26 2.17
N LYS A 41 -2.70 14.55 2.89
CA LYS A 41 -3.32 15.08 4.12
C LYS A 41 -2.27 15.30 5.20
N PHE A 42 -1.34 14.37 5.34
CA PHE A 42 -0.24 14.47 6.29
C PHE A 42 0.67 15.66 5.99
N TYR A 43 1.04 15.87 4.72
CA TYR A 43 1.74 17.07 4.27
C TYR A 43 1.00 18.36 4.66
N ASN A 44 -0.31 18.44 4.37
CA ASN A 44 -1.10 19.62 4.72
C ASN A 44 -1.12 19.87 6.23
N ASN A 45 -1.29 18.82 7.04
CA ASN A 45 -1.25 18.93 8.51
C ASN A 45 0.11 19.44 9.01
N LEU A 46 1.22 18.99 8.41
CA LEU A 46 2.57 19.46 8.78
C LEU A 46 2.76 20.93 8.43
N VAL A 47 2.27 21.37 7.27
CA VAL A 47 2.30 22.79 6.87
C VAL A 47 1.43 23.66 7.78
N GLU A 48 0.22 23.18 8.13
CA GLU A 48 -0.68 23.85 9.08
C GLU A 48 -0.06 23.94 10.49
N ALA A 49 0.74 22.96 10.89
CA ALA A 49 1.51 22.98 12.13
C ALA A 49 2.74 23.92 12.10
N GLY A 50 2.98 24.61 10.98
CA GLY A 50 4.07 25.59 10.84
C GLY A 50 5.38 25.01 10.32
N ILE A 51 5.40 23.75 9.85
CA ILE A 51 6.60 23.15 9.27
C ILE A 51 6.82 23.72 7.86
N PRO A 52 8.05 24.16 7.52
CA PRO A 52 8.38 24.61 6.18
C PRO A 52 8.02 23.56 5.13
N LYS A 53 7.47 24.00 3.99
CA LYS A 53 6.95 23.12 2.93
C LYS A 53 7.96 22.07 2.47
N GLU A 54 9.24 22.42 2.44
CA GLU A 54 10.34 21.52 2.06
C GLU A 54 10.48 20.34 3.03
N HIS A 55 10.49 20.61 4.33
CA HIS A 55 10.55 19.59 5.37
C HIS A 55 9.25 18.79 5.48
N ALA A 56 8.10 19.45 5.37
CA ALA A 56 6.80 18.78 5.36
C ALA A 56 6.71 17.78 4.20
N LYS A 57 7.25 18.14 3.03
CA LYS A 57 7.29 17.26 1.86
C LYS A 57 8.20 16.06 2.11
N ASP A 58 9.44 16.27 2.56
CA ASP A 58 10.39 15.19 2.85
C ASP A 58 9.84 14.19 3.87
N ILE A 59 9.24 14.69 4.95
CA ILE A 59 8.60 13.85 5.98
C ILE A 59 7.41 13.07 5.39
N SER A 60 6.58 13.74 4.57
CA SER A 60 5.42 13.09 3.96
C SER A 60 5.78 12.04 2.90
N ASP A 61 6.89 12.24 2.18
CA ASP A 61 7.40 11.31 1.18
C ASP A 61 8.06 10.10 1.88
N LYS A 62 8.85 10.32 2.94
CA LYS A 62 9.41 9.24 3.78
C LYS A 62 8.34 8.39 4.46
N PHE A 63 7.20 8.98 4.81
CA PHE A 63 6.05 8.22 5.31
C PHE A 63 5.34 7.41 4.20
N ARG A 64 5.30 7.95 2.98
CA ARG A 64 4.62 7.34 1.83
C ARG A 64 5.38 6.14 1.27
N GLU A 65 6.69 6.27 1.14
CA GLU A 65 7.58 5.33 0.48
C GLU A 65 7.47 3.88 1.00
N PRO A 66 7.55 3.59 2.33
CA PRO A 66 7.41 2.24 2.83
C PRO A 66 6.01 1.68 2.59
N ALA A 67 4.98 2.51 2.69
CA ALA A 67 3.59 2.09 2.42
C ALA A 67 3.39 1.75 0.93
N GLU A 68 4.00 2.49 0.01
CA GLU A 68 3.96 2.17 -1.43
C GLU A 68 4.77 0.92 -1.77
N GLU A 69 5.87 0.68 -1.05
CA GLU A 69 6.72 -0.49 -1.22
C GLU A 69 6.01 -1.78 -0.79
N VAL A 70 5.31 -1.79 0.34
CA VAL A 70 4.48 -2.92 0.77
C VAL A 70 3.38 -3.20 -0.25
N LEU A 71 2.81 -2.16 -0.87
CA LEU A 71 1.77 -2.29 -1.89
C LEU A 71 2.32 -2.64 -3.29
N LYS A 72 3.60 -2.95 -3.46
CA LYS A 72 4.10 -3.51 -4.72
C LYS A 72 3.62 -4.96 -4.81
N ILE A 73 2.96 -5.31 -5.92
CA ILE A 73 2.45 -6.67 -6.20
C ILE A 73 3.54 -7.72 -5.98
N ARG A 74 4.78 -7.46 -6.43
CA ARG A 74 5.93 -8.35 -6.20
C ARG A 74 6.23 -8.59 -4.72
N ASN A 75 6.13 -7.57 -3.88
CA ASN A 75 6.37 -7.68 -2.45
C ASN A 75 5.22 -8.39 -1.74
N LEU A 76 3.97 -8.19 -2.19
CA LEU A 76 2.83 -8.96 -1.68
C LEU A 76 2.90 -10.44 -2.06
N ILE A 77 3.35 -10.75 -3.28
CA ILE A 77 3.60 -12.14 -3.71
C ILE A 77 4.71 -12.75 -2.86
N ARG A 78 5.82 -12.02 -2.65
CA ARG A 78 6.92 -12.47 -1.80
C ARG A 78 6.48 -12.69 -0.35
N PHE A 79 5.71 -11.77 0.23
CA PHE A 79 5.09 -11.95 1.54
C PHE A 79 4.17 -13.17 1.58
N ALA A 80 3.38 -13.40 0.53
CA ALA A 80 2.52 -14.57 0.45
C ALA A 80 3.31 -15.89 0.33
N GLN A 81 4.49 -15.87 -0.30
CA GLN A 81 5.42 -17.01 -0.39
C GLN A 81 6.21 -17.25 0.89
N GLU A 82 6.63 -16.21 1.60
CA GLU A 82 7.39 -16.32 2.87
C GLU A 82 6.50 -16.71 4.06
N MET A 83 5.18 -16.48 3.97
CA MET A 83 4.20 -16.81 5.01
C MET A 83 3.30 -18.02 4.70
N GLY A 84 3.42 -18.56 3.48
CA GLY A 84 2.69 -19.72 2.99
C GLY A 84 3.36 -21.04 3.35
#